data_AF-A0A6N8X739-F1
#
_entry.id   AF-A0A6N8X739-F1
#
_cell.length_a   1.000
_cell.length_b   1.000
_cell.length_c   1.000
_cell.angle_alpha   90.00
_cell.angle_beta   90.00
_cell.angle_gamma   90.00
#
_symmetry.space_group_name_H-M   'P 1'
#
loop_
_entity.id
_entity.type
_entity.pdbx_description
1 polymer ?
#
loop_
_entity_poly.entity_id
_entity_poly.type
_entity_poly.pdbx_seq_one_letter_code
_entity_poly.pdbx_strand_id
1 'polypeptide(L)'
;MASPSSTMPAFDTHKAVKALRHAGFDDVQAEAVVDQINGAITENLVFKADLAETERSLAARIGACATKDDLAETERSLAARIDATKEDLAETERKLAARIAACATKEDLRNYATKEDLENYATKEDLAQLELRMTVKMEALTGKMLRYMGGGLALVVALIKGLDLLVG
;
A
#
# COMPACT_ATOMS: atom_id res chain seq x y z
N MET A 1 20.19 45.63 -13.59
CA MET A 1 20.00 47.06 -13.26
C MET A 1 21.39 47.66 -13.11
N ALA A 2 21.77 48.58 -13.99
CA ALA A 2 23.11 49.16 -14.02
C ALA A 2 23.27 50.17 -12.87
N SER A 3 24.25 49.96 -12.00
CA SER A 3 24.58 50.92 -10.94
C SER A 3 25.17 52.19 -11.57
N PRO A 4 24.73 53.39 -11.17
CA PRO A 4 25.36 54.62 -11.63
C PRO A 4 26.79 54.69 -11.07
N SER A 5 27.76 54.77 -11.96
CA SER A 5 29.14 55.17 -11.65
C SER A 5 29.10 56.57 -11.02
N SER A 6 29.03 56.63 -9.69
CA SER A 6 29.13 57.89 -8.95
C SER A 6 30.60 58.31 -8.92
N THR A 7 31.07 58.89 -10.02
CA THR A 7 32.33 59.63 -10.02
C THR A 7 32.13 60.86 -9.14
N MET A 8 32.49 60.76 -7.86
CA MET A 8 32.47 61.91 -6.96
C MET A 8 33.47 62.97 -7.46
N PRO A 9 33.13 64.26 -7.41
CA PRO A 9 34.06 65.32 -7.80
C PRO A 9 35.30 65.24 -6.91
N ALA A 10 36.48 65.19 -7.54
CA ALA A 10 37.76 65.14 -6.83
C ALA A 10 37.95 66.42 -5.99
N PHE A 11 38.45 66.27 -4.76
CA PHE A 11 38.77 67.39 -3.88
C PHE A 11 39.91 68.23 -4.48
N ASP A 12 39.61 69.48 -4.83
CA ASP A 12 40.57 70.41 -5.43
C ASP A 12 41.46 71.04 -4.34
N THR A 13 42.60 70.40 -4.10
CA THR A 13 43.59 70.82 -3.09
C THR A 13 44.15 72.21 -3.37
N HIS A 14 44.38 72.57 -4.65
CA HIS A 14 44.93 73.87 -5.02
C HIS A 14 43.96 75.01 -4.71
N LYS A 15 42.67 74.83 -5.00
CA LYS A 15 41.63 75.81 -4.65
C LYS A 15 41.45 75.92 -3.13
N ALA A 16 41.55 74.82 -2.40
CA ALA A 16 41.45 74.81 -0.93
C ALA A 16 42.62 75.55 -0.25
N VAL A 17 43.87 75.28 -0.68
CA VAL A 17 45.07 75.98 -0.18
C VAL A 17 44.98 77.48 -0.46
N LYS A 18 44.55 77.88 -1.67
CA LYS A 18 44.40 79.30 -2.03
C LYS A 18 43.36 80.01 -1.15
N ALA A 19 42.26 79.34 -0.79
CA ALA A 19 41.23 79.88 0.07
C ALA A 19 41.73 80.08 1.52
N LEU A 20 42.49 79.13 2.06
CA LEU A 20 43.06 79.21 3.41
C LEU A 20 44.10 80.33 3.52
N ARG A 21 44.94 80.51 2.49
CA ARG A 21 45.88 81.64 2.41
C ARG A 21 45.18 82.99 2.43
N HIS A 22 44.03 83.11 1.74
CA HIS A 22 43.19 84.31 1.80
C HIS A 22 42.53 84.55 3.16
N ALA A 23 42.36 83.50 3.97
CA ALA A 23 41.83 83.56 5.32
C ALA A 23 42.91 83.87 6.39
N GLY A 24 44.16 84.09 6.00
CA GLY A 24 45.26 84.47 6.90
C GLY A 24 46.12 83.31 7.42
N PHE A 25 45.95 82.10 6.88
CA PHE A 25 46.86 80.99 7.16
C PHE A 25 48.18 81.17 6.39
N ASP A 26 49.31 80.86 7.03
CA ASP A 26 50.58 80.78 6.30
C ASP A 26 50.63 79.54 5.38
N ASP A 27 51.62 79.51 4.49
CA ASP A 27 51.75 78.47 3.46
C ASP A 27 51.82 77.06 4.05
N VAL A 28 52.52 76.90 5.17
CA VAL A 28 52.74 75.60 5.83
C VAL A 28 51.45 75.17 6.53
N GLN A 29 50.76 76.09 7.19
CA GLN A 29 49.49 75.81 7.85
C GLN A 29 48.39 75.46 6.83
N ALA A 30 48.32 76.18 5.71
CA ALA A 30 47.33 75.93 4.66
C ALA A 30 47.53 74.55 3.99
N GLU A 31 48.78 74.16 3.73
CA GLU A 31 49.11 72.84 3.19
C GLU A 31 48.83 71.72 4.20
N ALA A 32 49.24 71.89 5.46
CA ALA A 32 49.02 70.88 6.51
C ALA A 32 47.52 70.59 6.74
N VAL A 33 46.67 71.61 6.75
CA VAL A 33 45.21 71.45 6.90
C VAL A 33 44.60 70.74 5.69
N VAL A 34 45.02 71.11 4.48
CA VAL A 34 44.49 70.51 3.24
C VAL A 34 44.93 69.06 3.11
N ASP A 35 46.16 68.73 3.48
CA ASP A 35 46.67 67.36 3.47
C ASP A 35 45.93 66.48 4.48
N GLN A 36 45.66 66.99 5.68
CA GLN A 36 44.89 66.26 6.69
C GLN A 36 43.45 66.01 6.22
N ILE A 37 42.81 67.01 5.60
CA ILE A 37 41.46 66.87 5.02
C ILE A 37 41.47 65.88 3.85
N ASN A 38 42.46 65.94 2.96
CA ASN A 38 42.57 65.05 1.82
C ASN A 38 42.84 63.59 2.26
N GLY A 39 43.65 63.39 3.30
CA GLY A 39 43.85 62.09 3.94
C GLY A 39 42.54 61.52 4.48
N ALA A 40 41.80 62.30 5.27
CA ALA A 40 40.51 61.87 5.83
C ALA A 40 39.45 61.58 4.73
N ILE A 41 39.42 62.36 3.65
CA ILE A 41 38.54 62.11 2.50
C ILE A 41 38.92 60.77 1.84
N THR A 42 40.22 60.54 1.61
CA THR A 42 40.72 59.33 0.96
C THR A 42 40.41 58.08 1.78
N GLU A 43 40.65 58.11 3.10
CA GLU A 43 40.30 57.00 4.00
C GLU A 43 38.81 56.67 3.98
N ASN A 44 37.93 57.68 4.00
CA ASN A 44 36.49 57.48 3.96
C ASN A 44 36.02 56.91 2.62
N LEU A 45 36.65 57.31 1.51
CA LEU A 45 36.38 56.75 0.19
C LEU A 45 36.78 55.27 0.09
N VAL A 46 37.95 54.91 0.65
CA VAL A 46 38.40 53.50 0.73
C VAL A 46 37.41 52.67 1.55
N PHE A 47 37.01 53.13 2.73
CA PHE A 47 36.04 52.42 3.58
C PHE A 47 34.68 52.21 2.88
N LYS A 48 34.18 53.21 2.14
CA LYS A 48 32.95 53.08 1.36
C LYS A 48 33.10 52.07 0.21
N ALA A 49 34.28 52.01 -0.42
CA ALA A 49 34.56 51.03 -1.45
C ALA A 49 34.57 49.60 -0.88
N ASP A 50 35.23 49.41 0.26
CA ASP A 50 35.28 48.13 0.99
C ASP A 50 33.87 47.69 1.43
N LEU A 51 33.08 48.62 1.97
CA LEU A 51 31.69 48.34 2.35
C LEU A 51 30.87 47.88 1.14
N ALA A 52 30.97 48.58 0.00
CA ALA A 52 30.29 48.18 -1.22
C ALA A 52 30.74 46.80 -1.73
N GLU A 53 32.01 46.42 -1.52
CA GLU A 53 32.50 45.08 -1.82
C GLU A 53 31.91 44.02 -0.88
N THR A 54 31.87 44.30 0.42
CA THR A 54 31.22 43.39 1.38
C THR A 54 29.73 43.21 1.11
N GLU A 55 29.01 44.27 0.72
CA GLU A 55 27.61 44.20 0.32
C GLU A 55 27.42 43.33 -0.93
N ARG A 56 28.28 43.48 -1.94
CA ARG A 56 28.26 42.62 -3.15
C ARG A 56 28.55 41.16 -2.81
N SER A 57 29.53 40.90 -1.95
CA SER A 57 29.88 39.56 -1.48
C SER A 57 28.73 38.92 -0.70
N LEU A 58 28.09 39.67 0.20
CA LEU A 58 26.91 39.22 0.93
C LEU A 58 25.74 38.95 -0.01
N ALA A 59 25.45 39.83 -0.97
CA ALA A 59 24.39 39.62 -1.95
C ALA A 59 24.64 38.36 -2.80
N ALA A 60 25.88 38.13 -3.23
CA ALA A 60 26.26 36.92 -3.95
C ALA A 60 26.12 35.65 -3.09
N ARG A 61 26.56 35.70 -1.82
CA ARG A 61 26.43 34.59 -0.88
C ARG A 61 24.97 34.29 -0.51
N ILE A 62 24.13 35.32 -0.39
CA ILE A 62 22.70 35.18 -0.16
C ILE A 62 22.00 34.61 -1.41
N GLY A 63 22.41 35.03 -2.61
CA GLY A 63 21.91 34.45 -3.87
C GLY A 63 22.36 33.00 -4.08
N ALA A 64 23.55 32.64 -3.56
CA ALA A 64 24.09 31.28 -3.64
C ALA A 64 23.63 30.37 -2.49
N CYS A 65 23.05 30.92 -1.42
CA CYS A 65 22.46 30.11 -0.35
C CYS A 65 21.07 29.65 -0.80
N ALA A 66 20.77 28.38 -0.53
CA ALA A 66 19.62 27.63 -1.02
C ALA A 66 18.34 28.48 -1.08
N THR A 67 17.81 28.64 -2.28
CA THR A 67 16.67 29.51 -2.55
C THR A 67 15.37 28.76 -2.32
N LYS A 68 14.25 29.49 -2.32
CA LYS A 68 12.90 28.90 -2.41
C LYS A 68 12.77 27.91 -3.57
N ASP A 69 13.59 28.04 -4.61
CA ASP A 69 13.54 27.19 -5.80
C ASP A 69 14.05 25.77 -5.52
N ASP A 70 15.12 25.63 -4.73
CA ASP A 70 15.63 24.32 -4.29
C ASP A 70 14.57 23.60 -3.44
N LEU A 71 13.91 24.34 -2.54
CA LEU A 71 12.82 23.79 -1.74
C LEU A 71 11.64 23.37 -2.63
N ALA A 72 11.24 24.21 -3.59
CA ALA A 72 10.18 23.90 -4.55
C ALA A 72 10.52 22.68 -5.42
N GLU A 73 11.78 22.45 -5.78
CA GLU A 73 12.21 21.25 -6.49
C GLU A 73 12.06 20.00 -5.61
N THR A 74 12.49 20.07 -4.35
CA THR A 74 12.31 18.95 -3.41
C THR A 74 10.83 18.66 -3.14
N GLU A 75 9.98 19.68 -3.01
CA GLU A 75 8.53 19.53 -2.86
C GLU A 75 7.90 18.85 -4.08
N ARG A 76 8.27 19.25 -5.30
CA ARG A 76 7.80 18.60 -6.54
C ARG A 76 8.26 17.13 -6.61
N SER A 77 9.52 16.86 -6.25
CA SER A 77 10.06 15.50 -6.21
C SER A 77 9.31 14.61 -5.21
N LEU A 78 9.02 15.15 -4.02
CA LEU A 78 8.25 14.44 -3.00
C LEU A 78 6.81 14.20 -3.42
N ALA A 79 6.15 15.18 -4.04
CA ALA A 79 4.79 15.01 -4.56
C ALA A 79 4.71 13.88 -5.59
N ALA A 80 5.63 13.85 -6.56
CA ALA A 80 5.70 12.79 -7.56
C ALA A 80 5.91 11.40 -6.93
N ARG A 81 6.79 11.29 -5.93
CA ARG A 81 7.01 10.03 -5.20
C ARG A 81 5.78 9.58 -4.42
N ILE A 82 5.07 10.50 -3.78
CA ILE A 82 3.83 10.20 -3.05
C ILE A 82 2.79 9.61 -4.00
N ASP A 83 2.60 10.23 -5.16
CA ASP A 83 1.61 9.77 -6.13
C ASP A 83 1.97 8.40 -6.71
N ALA A 84 3.24 8.14 -7.02
CA ALA A 84 3.71 6.81 -7.40
C ALA A 84 3.42 5.76 -6.32
N THR A 85 3.73 6.05 -5.05
CA THR A 85 3.47 5.09 -3.96
C THR A 85 1.98 4.83 -3.69
N LYS A 86 1.11 5.82 -3.91
CA LYS A 86 -0.35 5.63 -3.83
C LYS A 86 -0.84 4.72 -4.95
N GLU A 87 -0.30 4.87 -6.15
CA GLU A 87 -0.64 4.02 -7.29
C GLU A 87 -0.18 2.58 -7.07
N ASP A 88 1.06 2.37 -6.62
CA ASP A 88 1.60 1.05 -6.27
C ASP A 88 0.72 0.37 -5.21
N LEU A 89 0.35 1.11 -4.15
CA LEU A 89 -0.53 0.58 -3.10
C LEU A 89 -1.88 0.16 -3.67
N ALA A 90 -2.52 1.01 -4.47
CA ALA A 90 -3.80 0.69 -5.12
C ALA A 90 -3.70 -0.54 -6.05
N GLU A 91 -2.56 -0.73 -6.74
CA GLU A 91 -2.33 -1.93 -7.53
C GLU A 91 -2.22 -3.19 -6.65
N THR A 92 -1.47 -3.11 -5.54
CA THR A 92 -1.35 -4.24 -4.61
C THR A 92 -2.68 -4.60 -3.96
N GLU A 93 -3.51 -3.63 -3.59
CA GLU A 93 -4.86 -3.84 -3.06
C GLU A 93 -5.75 -4.56 -4.09
N ARG A 94 -5.73 -4.11 -5.35
CA ARG A 94 -6.48 -4.78 -6.44
C ARG A 94 -6.01 -6.22 -6.65
N LYS A 95 -4.69 -6.47 -6.66
CA LYS A 95 -4.11 -7.82 -6.79
C LYS A 95 -4.49 -8.71 -5.62
N LEU A 96 -4.45 -8.20 -4.39
CA LEU A 96 -4.85 -8.93 -3.19
C LEU A 96 -6.35 -9.26 -3.23
N ALA A 97 -7.20 -8.28 -3.57
CA ALA A 97 -8.64 -8.51 -3.71
C ALA A 97 -8.94 -9.58 -4.77
N ALA A 98 -8.26 -9.53 -5.92
CA ALA A 98 -8.40 -10.54 -6.97
C ALA A 98 -7.95 -11.94 -6.50
N ARG A 99 -6.83 -12.04 -5.78
CA ARG A 99 -6.35 -13.32 -5.21
C ARG A 99 -7.31 -13.88 -4.17
N ILE A 100 -7.85 -13.05 -3.29
CA ILE A 100 -8.85 -13.46 -2.29
C ILE A 100 -10.12 -13.93 -2.99
N ALA A 101 -10.59 -13.22 -4.01
CA ALA A 101 -11.73 -13.64 -4.81
C ALA A 101 -11.48 -14.97 -5.53
N ALA A 102 -10.26 -15.20 -6.03
CA ALA A 102 -9.86 -16.44 -6.67
C ALA A 102 -9.75 -17.63 -5.70
N CYS A 103 -9.27 -17.42 -4.47
CA CYS A 103 -9.25 -18.46 -3.43
C CYS A 103 -10.62 -18.67 -2.76
N ALA A 104 -11.53 -17.70 -2.85
CA ALA A 104 -12.90 -17.79 -2.35
C ALA A 104 -13.89 -18.22 -3.45
N THR A 105 -13.42 -18.79 -4.56
CA THR A 105 -14.33 -19.34 -5.57
C THR A 105 -15.14 -20.47 -4.93
N LYS A 106 -16.46 -20.36 -5.11
CA LYS A 106 -17.45 -21.38 -4.74
C LYS A 106 -17.17 -22.78 -5.31
N GLU A 107 -16.17 -22.93 -6.18
CA GLU A 107 -15.74 -24.21 -6.76
C GLU A 107 -15.07 -25.12 -5.72
N ASP A 108 -14.22 -24.59 -4.84
CA ASP A 108 -13.56 -25.41 -3.80
C ASP A 108 -14.56 -25.94 -2.77
N LEU A 109 -15.63 -25.19 -2.49
CA LEU A 109 -16.74 -25.62 -1.62
C LEU A 109 -17.73 -26.57 -2.32
N ARG A 110 -17.80 -26.57 -3.66
CA ARG A 110 -18.69 -27.47 -4.42
C ARG A 110 -18.14 -28.88 -4.58
N ASN A 111 -16.81 -29.04 -4.55
CA ASN A 111 -16.15 -30.33 -4.75
C ASN A 111 -16.09 -31.21 -3.49
N TYR A 112 -16.53 -30.72 -2.32
CA TYR A 112 -16.55 -31.50 -1.08
C TYR A 112 -17.89 -32.22 -0.79
N ALA A 113 -18.84 -32.19 -1.72
CA ALA A 113 -20.09 -32.94 -1.63
C ALA A 113 -20.51 -33.47 -3.01
N THR A 114 -19.66 -34.28 -3.64
CA THR A 114 -20.07 -35.05 -4.81
C THR A 114 -21.05 -36.13 -4.36
N LYS A 115 -22.21 -36.18 -5.04
CA LYS A 115 -23.26 -37.16 -4.78
C LYS A 115 -22.79 -38.62 -4.90
N GLU A 116 -21.64 -38.87 -5.54
CA GLU A 116 -21.00 -40.18 -5.65
C GLU A 116 -20.67 -40.82 -4.29
N ASP A 117 -20.31 -40.04 -3.26
CA ASP A 117 -20.01 -40.61 -1.93
C ASP A 117 -21.27 -41.15 -1.22
N LEU A 118 -22.46 -40.72 -1.64
CA LEU A 118 -23.75 -41.16 -1.09
C LEU A 118 -24.35 -42.36 -1.85
N GLU A 119 -23.86 -42.70 -3.05
CA GLU A 119 -24.38 -43.81 -3.85
C GLU A 119 -23.96 -45.20 -3.33
N ASN A 120 -22.99 -45.26 -2.42
CA ASN A 120 -22.57 -46.51 -1.76
C ASN A 120 -23.37 -46.85 -0.48
N TYR A 121 -24.41 -46.08 -0.14
CA TYR A 121 -25.26 -46.39 1.02
C TYR A 121 -26.53 -47.14 0.61
N ALA A 122 -26.90 -48.15 1.40
CA ALA A 122 -28.17 -48.85 1.28
C ALA A 122 -29.32 -47.85 1.25
N THR A 123 -30.04 -47.81 0.14
CA THR A 123 -31.19 -46.93 -0.05
C THR A 123 -32.42 -47.50 0.67
N LYS A 124 -33.47 -46.68 0.81
CA LYS A 124 -34.75 -47.15 1.37
C LYS A 124 -35.36 -48.28 0.54
N GLU A 125 -35.08 -48.32 -0.75
CA GLU A 125 -35.54 -49.37 -1.66
C GLU A 125 -34.82 -50.69 -1.42
N ASP A 126 -33.52 -50.66 -1.12
CA ASP A 126 -32.76 -51.87 -0.75
C ASP A 126 -33.31 -52.50 0.53
N LEU A 127 -33.67 -51.68 1.51
CA LEU A 127 -34.28 -52.14 2.76
C LEU A 127 -35.68 -52.74 2.52
N ALA A 128 -36.51 -52.07 1.71
CA ALA A 128 -37.83 -52.57 1.34
C ALA A 128 -37.78 -53.89 0.56
N GLN A 129 -36.80 -54.05 -0.33
CA GLN A 129 -36.58 -55.31 -1.05
C GLN A 129 -36.14 -56.44 -0.10
N LEU A 130 -35.28 -56.13 0.89
CA LEU A 130 -34.87 -57.10 1.90
C LEU A 130 -36.07 -57.56 2.75
N GLU A 131 -36.91 -56.63 3.20
CA GLU A 131 -38.14 -56.92 3.95
C GLU A 131 -39.09 -57.80 3.16
N LEU A 132 -39.40 -57.44 1.90
CA LEU A 132 -40.26 -58.25 1.03
C LEU A 132 -39.68 -59.64 0.79
N ARG A 133 -38.37 -59.74 0.60
CA ARG A 133 -37.72 -61.05 0.41
C ARG A 133 -37.79 -61.91 1.67
N MET A 134 -37.76 -61.29 2.84
CA MET A 134 -37.87 -61.97 4.13
C MET A 134 -39.30 -62.47 4.38
N THR A 135 -40.33 -61.68 4.08
CA THR A 135 -41.74 -62.08 4.24
C THR A 135 -42.10 -63.26 3.34
N VAL A 136 -41.75 -63.20 2.06
CA VAL A 136 -42.01 -64.30 1.11
C VAL A 136 -41.33 -65.60 1.54
N LYS A 137 -40.08 -65.51 2.03
CA LYS A 137 -39.36 -66.69 2.55
C LYS A 137 -40.04 -67.26 3.79
N MET A 138 -40.52 -66.42 4.71
CA MET A 138 -41.25 -66.87 5.90
C MET A 138 -42.55 -67.57 5.53
N GLU A 139 -43.34 -67.01 4.61
CA GLU A 139 -44.57 -67.65 4.12
C GLU A 139 -44.30 -69.00 3.47
N ALA A 140 -43.27 -69.08 2.62
CA ALA A 140 -42.86 -70.33 1.99
C ALA A 140 -42.40 -71.39 3.02
N LEU A 141 -41.74 -70.96 4.10
CA LEU A 141 -41.26 -71.85 5.16
C LEU A 141 -42.42 -72.37 6.02
N THR A 142 -43.36 -71.49 6.38
CA THR A 142 -44.61 -71.86 7.06
C THR A 142 -45.44 -72.83 6.23
N GLY A 143 -45.58 -72.59 4.92
CA GLY A 143 -46.31 -73.47 4.01
C GLY A 143 -45.67 -74.85 3.82
N LYS A 144 -44.33 -74.94 3.91
CA LYS A 144 -43.61 -76.23 3.93
C LYS A 144 -43.85 -76.98 5.25
N MET A 145 -43.74 -76.31 6.40
CA MET A 145 -44.04 -76.91 7.70
C MET A 145 -45.47 -77.45 7.77
N LEU A 146 -46.45 -76.68 7.29
CA LEU A 146 -47.86 -77.10 7.31
C LEU A 146 -48.10 -78.35 6.46
N ARG A 147 -47.43 -78.46 5.30
CA ARG A 147 -47.49 -79.67 4.45
C ARG A 147 -46.87 -80.89 5.12
N TYR A 148 -45.74 -80.72 5.83
CA TYR A 148 -45.14 -81.82 6.58
C TYR A 148 -46.05 -82.30 7.73
N MET A 149 -46.67 -81.38 8.47
CA MET A 149 -47.61 -81.74 9.54
C MET A 149 -48.90 -82.39 9.00
N GLY A 150 -49.48 -81.84 7.93
CA GLY A 150 -50.69 -82.39 7.31
C GLY A 150 -50.48 -83.76 6.68
N GLY A 151 -49.33 -83.99 6.04
CA GLY A 151 -48.95 -85.30 5.50
C GLY A 151 -48.79 -86.35 6.60
N GLY A 152 -48.18 -86.00 7.73
CA GLY A 152 -48.09 -86.87 8.89
C GLY A 152 -49.46 -87.25 9.45
N LEU A 153 -50.35 -86.28 9.60
CA LEU A 153 -51.72 -86.53 10.08
C LEU A 153 -52.51 -87.44 9.12
N ALA A 154 -52.42 -87.20 7.81
CA ALA A 154 -53.07 -88.04 6.80
C ALA A 154 -52.59 -89.50 6.86
N LEU A 155 -51.30 -89.71 7.10
CA LEU A 155 -50.72 -91.04 7.22
C LEU A 155 -51.19 -91.76 8.49
N VAL A 156 -51.26 -91.06 9.63
CA VAL A 156 -51.83 -91.60 10.88
C VAL A 156 -53.31 -91.97 10.70
N VAL A 157 -54.10 -91.10 10.06
CA VAL A 157 -55.53 -91.39 9.76
C VAL A 157 -55.67 -92.60 8.83
N ALA A 158 -54.82 -92.73 7.82
CA ALA A 158 -54.82 -93.88 6.91
C ALA A 158 -54.46 -95.19 7.63
N LEU A 159 -53.51 -95.15 8.56
CA LEU A 159 -53.14 -96.31 9.38
C LEU A 159 -54.28 -96.75 10.30
N ILE A 160 -54.99 -95.81 10.95
CA ILE A 160 -56.16 -96.12 11.78
C ILE A 160 -57.26 -96.78 10.96
N LYS A 161 -57.63 -96.18 9.81
CA LYS A 161 -58.66 -96.75 8.92
C LYS A 161 -58.26 -98.13 8.37
N GLY A 162 -56.99 -98.34 8.07
CA GLY A 162 -56.47 -99.62 7.61
C GLY A 162 -56.53 -100.71 8.69
N LEU A 163 -56.33 -100.34 9.96
CA LEU A 163 -56.47 -101.24 11.09
C LEU A 163 -57.94 -101.65 11.31
N ASP A 164 -58.87 -100.70 11.20
CA ASP A 164 -60.32 -100.96 11.32
C ASP A 164 -60.81 -101.95 10.26
N LEU A 165 -60.26 -101.91 9.04
CA LEU A 165 -60.56 -102.84 7.95
C LEU A 165 -59.94 -104.25 8.12
N LEU A 166 -58.94 -104.40 8.98
CA LEU A 166 -58.27 -105.68 9.22
C LEU A 166 -58.86 -106.44 10.42
N VAL A 167 -59.54 -105.73 11.33
CA VAL A 167 -60.08 -106.26 12.59
C VAL A 167 -61.61 -106.47 12.53
N GLY A 168 -62.32 -105.91 11.54
CA GLY A 168 -63.75 -106.14 11.27
C GLY A 168 -63.99 -107.22 10.22
#